data_AF-A0A0U1PBX3-F1
#
_entry.id   AF-A0A0U1PBX3-F1
#
_cell.length_a   1.000
_cell.length_b   1.000
_cell.length_c   1.000
_cell.angle_alpha   90.00
_cell.angle_beta   90.00
_cell.angle_gamma   90.00
#
_symmetry.space_group_name_H-M   'P 1'
#
loop_
_entity.id
_entity.type
_entity.pdbx_description
1 polymer ?
#
loop_
_entity_poly.entity_id
_entity_poly.type
_entity_poly.pdbx_seq_one_letter_code
_entity_poly.pdbx_strand_id
1 'polypeptide(L)'
;MNTPNPPPATPAAHGCANCGTPLSGPYCYSCGQPVRGMVRPLSGLLADLVDTVFNIDSRILRTIGPLLLRPGYLTREYFAGRRQRYVTPVRLYFFLSILAFLAIQWTLAASDMGTVKFDGAETKRTDAIAQATSLEDLDRDEQAALKGIREAQRTVGNVPGATAGLAAAEAKVRAEAEQRRAYLRAVAAAKAKGEPLPP
;
A
#
# COMPACT_ATOMS: atom_id res chain seq x y z
N MET A 1 37.99 3.69 -59.71
CA MET A 1 36.61 3.26 -60.03
C MET A 1 35.90 3.08 -58.69
N ASN A 2 35.12 4.06 -58.26
CA ASN A 2 34.40 4.02 -56.98
C ASN A 2 33.08 3.27 -57.20
N THR A 3 32.98 2.06 -56.68
CA THR A 3 31.72 1.32 -56.63
C THR A 3 30.81 1.98 -55.58
N PRO A 4 29.59 2.43 -55.93
CA PRO A 4 28.64 2.90 -54.93
C PRO A 4 28.27 1.73 -54.00
N ASN A 5 28.32 2.01 -52.70
CA ASN A 5 27.90 1.11 -51.63
C ASN A 5 26.43 0.70 -51.89
N PRO A 6 26.05 -0.60 -51.80
CA PRO A 6 24.66 -1.00 -51.96
C PRO A 6 23.79 -0.29 -50.90
N PRO A 7 22.57 0.15 -51.26
CA PRO A 7 21.64 0.72 -50.29
C PRO A 7 21.38 -0.30 -49.17
N PRO A 8 21.22 0.14 -47.92
CA PRO A 8 20.93 -0.76 -46.81
C PRO A 8 19.68 -1.56 -47.16
N ALA A 9 19.78 -2.90 -47.12
CA ALA A 9 18.69 -3.80 -47.44
C ALA A 9 17.44 -3.41 -46.64
N THR A 10 16.39 -2.97 -47.34
CA THR A 10 15.08 -2.71 -46.75
C THR A 10 14.61 -4.03 -46.11
N PRO A 11 14.45 -4.11 -44.79
CA PRO A 11 13.95 -5.34 -44.18
C PRO A 11 12.56 -5.59 -44.75
N ALA A 12 12.33 -6.82 -45.22
CA ALA A 12 11.04 -7.29 -45.73
C ALA A 12 9.91 -6.80 -44.81
N ALA A 13 8.80 -6.39 -45.41
CA ALA A 13 7.62 -5.83 -44.74
C ALA A 13 7.03 -6.83 -43.73
N HIS A 14 7.63 -6.95 -42.55
CA HIS A 14 7.07 -7.68 -41.43
C HIS A 14 5.90 -6.84 -40.90
N GLY A 15 4.71 -7.43 -40.83
CA GLY A 15 3.55 -6.80 -40.23
C GLY A 15 3.76 -6.53 -38.74
N CYS A 16 3.06 -5.55 -38.19
CA CYS A 16 3.12 -5.24 -36.76
C CYS A 16 2.70 -6.45 -35.92
N ALA A 17 3.52 -6.84 -34.94
CA ALA A 17 3.20 -7.96 -34.05
C ALA A 17 1.92 -7.75 -33.21
N ASN A 18 1.40 -6.51 -33.11
CA ASN A 18 0.13 -6.21 -32.43
C ASN A 18 -1.09 -6.36 -33.34
N CYS A 19 -1.10 -5.63 -34.45
CA CYS A 19 -2.27 -5.41 -35.29
C CYS A 19 -2.09 -5.82 -36.76
N GLY A 20 -0.92 -6.37 -37.12
CA GLY A 20 -0.64 -6.89 -38.46
C GLY A 20 -0.41 -5.86 -39.56
N THR A 21 -0.57 -4.55 -39.29
CA THR A 21 -0.35 -3.50 -40.31
C THR A 21 1.11 -3.49 -40.78
N PRO A 22 1.36 -3.30 -42.09
CA PRO A 22 2.72 -3.24 -42.62
C PRO A 22 3.50 -2.12 -41.94
N LEU A 23 4.69 -2.46 -41.44
CA LEU A 23 5.55 -1.51 -40.74
C LEU A 23 6.31 -0.65 -41.75
N SER A 24 6.11 0.66 -41.67
CA SER A 24 6.80 1.66 -42.49
C SER A 24 7.80 2.52 -41.71
N GLY A 25 8.00 2.25 -40.42
CA GLY A 25 8.86 3.03 -39.54
C GLY A 25 9.17 2.35 -38.20
N PRO A 26 9.87 3.05 -37.27
CA PRO A 26 10.27 2.50 -35.98
C PRO A 26 9.10 2.28 -35.01
N TYR A 27 7.93 2.84 -35.30
CA TYR A 27 6.67 2.64 -34.59
C TYR A 27 5.57 2.29 -35.60
N CYS A 28 4.62 1.45 -35.19
CA CYS A 28 3.43 1.19 -35.99
C CYS A 28 2.50 2.42 -35.98
N TYR A 29 2.19 2.98 -37.14
CA TYR A 29 1.29 4.13 -37.27
C TYR A 29 -0.14 3.84 -36.81
N SER A 30 -0.57 2.58 -36.88
CA SER A 30 -1.95 2.17 -36.54
C SER A 30 -2.14 1.92 -35.05
N CYS A 31 -1.16 1.33 -34.35
CA CYS A 31 -1.32 0.94 -32.94
C CYS A 31 -0.24 1.49 -31.99
N GLY A 32 0.75 2.21 -32.49
CA GLY A 32 1.82 2.81 -31.70
C GLY A 32 2.90 1.84 -31.20
N GLN A 33 2.88 0.56 -31.57
CA GLN A 33 3.88 -0.40 -31.10
C GLN A 33 5.28 -0.08 -31.67
N PRO A 34 6.33 0.07 -30.82
CA PRO A 34 7.70 0.16 -31.30
C PRO A 34 8.15 -1.16 -31.93
N VAL A 35 8.87 -1.07 -33.04
CA VAL A 35 9.38 -2.22 -33.83
C VAL A 35 10.62 -2.83 -33.18
N ARG A 36 11.46 -2.02 -32.52
CA ARG A 36 12.59 -2.49 -31.73
C ARG A 36 12.15 -2.74 -30.29
N GLY A 37 12.45 -3.93 -29.77
CA GLY A 37 12.29 -4.25 -28.36
C GLY A 37 13.13 -3.30 -27.53
N MET A 38 12.49 -2.35 -26.87
CA MET A 38 13.18 -1.36 -26.05
C MET A 38 13.29 -1.90 -24.64
N VAL A 39 14.52 -2.14 -24.20
CA VAL A 39 14.86 -2.11 -22.78
C VAL A 39 14.55 -0.68 -22.33
N ARG A 40 13.34 -0.47 -21.80
CA ARG A 40 12.92 0.86 -21.34
C ARG A 40 13.61 1.13 -20.00
N PRO A 41 14.16 2.33 -19.78
CA PRO A 41 14.63 2.71 -18.46
C PRO A 41 13.46 2.71 -17.46
N LEU A 42 13.74 2.36 -16.21
CA LEU A 42 12.74 2.27 -15.13
C LEU A 42 11.96 3.58 -14.96
N SER A 43 12.61 4.73 -15.20
CA SER A 43 11.98 6.06 -15.18
C SER A 43 10.85 6.20 -16.20
N GLY A 44 11.00 5.64 -17.41
CA GLY A 44 9.94 5.62 -18.41
C GLY A 44 8.74 4.77 -17.98
N LEU A 45 8.97 3.69 -17.21
CA LEU A 45 7.89 2.86 -16.66
C LEU A 45 7.11 3.59 -15.57
N LEU A 46 7.80 4.37 -14.73
CA LEU A 46 7.20 5.22 -13.69
C LEU A 46 6.38 6.36 -14.30
N ALA A 47 6.90 7.05 -15.31
CA ALA A 47 6.17 8.10 -16.01
C ALA A 47 4.89 7.56 -16.65
N ASP A 48 4.99 6.45 -17.38
CA ASP A 48 3.80 5.82 -17.97
C ASP A 48 2.83 5.27 -16.90
N LEU A 49 3.31 4.88 -15.71
CA LEU A 49 2.47 4.43 -14.59
C LEU A 49 1.66 5.59 -14.02
N VAL A 50 2.29 6.72 -13.74
CA VAL A 50 1.63 7.95 -13.29
C VAL A 50 0.58 8.36 -14.32
N ASP A 51 0.95 8.41 -15.60
CA ASP A 51 0.01 8.73 -16.68
C ASP A 51 -1.18 7.76 -16.72
N THR A 52 -0.96 6.45 -16.57
CA THR A 52 -2.05 5.45 -16.58
C THR A 52 -2.95 5.49 -15.34
N VAL A 53 -2.42 5.91 -14.19
CA VAL A 53 -3.19 6.01 -12.93
C VAL A 53 -4.04 7.28 -12.92
N PHE A 54 -3.47 8.40 -13.37
CA PHE A 54 -4.19 9.68 -13.44
C PHE A 54 -5.12 9.75 -14.66
N ASN A 55 -4.79 9.04 -15.73
CA ASN A 55 -5.58 8.92 -16.94
C ASN A 55 -6.15 7.49 -16.98
N ILE A 56 -7.26 7.26 -16.27
CA ILE A 56 -7.93 5.95 -16.15
C ILE A 56 -8.19 5.38 -17.56
N ASP A 57 -7.22 4.62 -18.07
CA ASP A 57 -7.26 4.14 -19.44
C ASP A 57 -8.29 3.01 -19.52
N SER A 58 -9.19 3.12 -20.50
CA SER A 58 -10.14 2.06 -20.90
C SER A 58 -9.47 0.68 -21.10
N ARG A 59 -8.16 0.64 -21.34
CA ARG A 59 -7.35 -0.60 -21.37
C ARG A 59 -7.34 -1.36 -20.05
N ILE A 60 -7.40 -0.69 -18.90
CA ILE A 60 -7.43 -1.34 -17.59
C ILE A 60 -8.68 -2.23 -17.47
N LEU A 61 -9.85 -1.68 -17.81
CA LEU A 61 -11.12 -2.43 -17.82
C LEU A 61 -11.09 -3.61 -18.81
N ARG A 62 -10.47 -3.42 -19.99
CA ARG A 62 -10.27 -4.50 -20.96
C ARG A 62 -9.28 -5.57 -20.50
N THR A 63 -8.42 -5.27 -19.53
CA THR A 63 -7.41 -6.18 -19.02
C THR A 63 -7.94 -6.98 -17.81
N ILE A 64 -8.72 -6.34 -16.94
CA ILE A 64 -9.31 -6.99 -15.75
C ILE A 64 -10.29 -8.11 -16.12
N GLY A 65 -11.16 -7.89 -17.12
CA GLY A 65 -12.15 -8.89 -17.53
C GLY A 65 -11.52 -10.24 -17.95
N PRO A 66 -10.59 -10.27 -18.92
CA PRO A 66 -9.89 -11.49 -19.31
C PRO A 66 -9.02 -12.08 -18.19
N LEU A 67 -8.46 -11.24 -17.31
CA LEU A 67 -7.66 -11.71 -16.17
C LEU A 67 -8.49 -12.56 -15.21
N LEU A 68 -9.74 -12.16 -14.95
CA LEU A 68 -10.65 -12.87 -14.04
C LEU A 68 -11.36 -14.06 -14.71
N LEU A 69 -11.70 -13.94 -16.00
CA LEU A 69 -12.50 -14.94 -16.70
C LEU A 69 -11.66 -15.98 -17.46
N ARG A 70 -10.39 -15.69 -17.76
CA ARG A 70 -9.48 -16.56 -18.54
C ARG A 70 -8.04 -16.46 -18.02
N PRO A 71 -7.74 -17.07 -16.85
CA PRO A 71 -6.39 -17.07 -16.30
C PRO A 71 -5.39 -17.62 -17.35
N GLY A 72 -4.32 -16.87 -17.61
CA GLY A 72 -3.27 -17.24 -18.57
C GLY A 72 -3.46 -16.74 -20.01
N TYR A 73 -4.61 -16.17 -20.39
CA TYR A 73 -4.80 -15.60 -21.72
C TYR A 73 -3.82 -14.43 -21.98
N LEU A 74 -3.70 -13.50 -21.04
CA LEU A 74 -2.77 -12.37 -21.13
C LEU A 74 -1.31 -12.82 -21.30
N THR A 75 -0.91 -13.87 -20.57
CA THR A 75 0.43 -14.43 -20.65
C THR A 75 0.73 -14.96 -22.05
N ARG A 76 -0.21 -15.71 -22.65
CA ARG A 76 -0.08 -16.22 -24.04
C ARG A 76 -0.04 -15.10 -25.07
N GLU A 77 -0.86 -14.08 -24.90
CA GLU A 77 -0.89 -12.90 -25.75
C GLU A 77 0.42 -12.08 -25.68
N TYR A 78 1.01 -11.99 -24.48
CA TYR A 78 2.30 -11.35 -24.25
C TYR A 78 3.44 -12.09 -24.96
N PHE A 79 3.46 -13.42 -24.86
CA PHE A 79 4.41 -14.27 -25.61
C PHE A 79 4.19 -14.21 -27.12
N ALA A 80 2.96 -14.02 -27.58
CA ALA A 80 2.63 -13.79 -28.99
C ALA A 80 3.04 -12.40 -29.51
N GLY A 81 3.66 -11.54 -28.68
CA GLY A 81 4.19 -10.24 -29.10
C GLY A 81 3.18 -9.09 -29.11
N ARG A 82 1.93 -9.33 -28.67
CA ARG A 82 0.84 -8.34 -28.61
C ARG A 82 0.91 -7.53 -27.31
N ARG A 83 1.94 -6.68 -27.18
CA ARG A 83 2.33 -6.00 -25.92
C ARG A 83 1.72 -4.61 -25.71
N GLN A 84 1.23 -3.94 -26.76
CA GLN A 84 0.58 -2.62 -26.66
C GLN A 84 -0.90 -2.69 -26.27
N ARG A 85 -1.54 -3.85 -26.49
CA ARG A 85 -2.98 -4.01 -26.26
C ARG A 85 -3.34 -4.18 -24.78
N TYR A 86 -2.39 -4.61 -23.96
CA TYR A 86 -2.58 -4.90 -22.54
C TYR A 86 -1.63 -4.09 -21.68
N VAL A 87 -2.07 -3.81 -20.44
CA VAL A 87 -1.23 -3.18 -19.41
C VAL A 87 0.00 -4.06 -19.16
N THR A 88 1.19 -3.46 -18.99
CA THR A 88 2.41 -4.23 -18.73
C THR A 88 2.29 -5.00 -17.39
N PRO A 89 2.89 -6.19 -17.24
CA PRO A 89 2.74 -7.00 -16.03
C PRO A 89 3.10 -6.26 -14.74
N VAL A 90 4.16 -5.45 -14.78
CA VAL A 90 4.60 -4.62 -13.65
C VAL A 90 3.54 -3.57 -13.29
N ARG A 91 3.00 -2.86 -14.30
CA ARG A 91 1.97 -1.83 -14.09
C ARG A 91 0.69 -2.45 -13.51
N LEU A 92 0.29 -3.62 -14.01
CA LEU A 92 -0.86 -4.36 -13.50
C LEU A 92 -0.67 -4.77 -12.03
N TYR A 93 0.51 -5.26 -11.66
CA TYR A 93 0.83 -5.63 -10.28
C TYR A 93 0.76 -4.44 -9.32
N PHE A 94 1.35 -3.30 -9.69
CA PHE A 94 1.28 -2.08 -8.86
C PHE A 94 -0.15 -1.59 -8.70
N PHE A 95 -0.92 -1.54 -9.79
CA PHE A 95 -2.32 -1.12 -9.75
C PHE A 95 -3.18 -2.06 -8.88
N LEU A 96 -3.04 -3.38 -9.06
CA LEU A 96 -3.73 -4.37 -8.24
C LEU A 96 -3.31 -4.29 -6.77
N SER A 97 -2.03 -4.03 -6.47
CA SER A 97 -1.55 -3.82 -5.11
C SER A 97 -2.25 -2.62 -4.47
N ILE A 98 -2.29 -1.47 -5.16
CA ILE A 98 -2.98 -0.26 -4.67
C ILE A 98 -4.47 -0.54 -4.45
N LEU A 99 -5.13 -1.19 -5.40
CA LEU A 99 -6.55 -1.57 -5.26
C LEU A 99 -6.76 -2.54 -4.10
N ALA A 100 -5.88 -3.53 -3.91
CA ALA A 100 -5.97 -4.47 -2.81
C ALA A 100 -5.81 -3.75 -1.47
N PHE A 101 -4.83 -2.84 -1.34
CA PHE A 101 -4.70 -2.02 -0.14
C PHE A 101 -5.94 -1.16 0.13
N LEU A 102 -6.49 -0.50 -0.90
CA LEU A 102 -7.72 0.30 -0.75
C LEU A 102 -8.94 -0.57 -0.40
N ALA A 103 -9.09 -1.73 -1.03
CA ALA A 103 -10.18 -2.66 -0.76
C ALA A 103 -10.09 -3.24 0.66
N ILE A 104 -8.88 -3.61 1.11
CA ILE A 104 -8.63 -4.03 2.49
C ILE A 104 -8.98 -2.90 3.44
N GLN A 105 -8.51 -1.68 3.21
CA GLN A 105 -8.82 -0.53 4.06
C GLN A 105 -10.32 -0.23 4.10
N TRP A 106 -11.02 -0.32 2.97
CA TRP A 106 -12.46 -0.10 2.91
C TRP A 106 -13.25 -1.21 3.61
N THR A 107 -12.82 -2.46 3.45
CA THR A 107 -13.44 -3.62 4.13
C THR A 107 -13.24 -3.55 5.64
N LEU A 108 -12.04 -3.18 6.10
CA LEU A 108 -11.72 -2.92 7.51
C LEU A 108 -12.37 -1.64 8.05
N ALA A 109 -12.80 -0.70 7.21
CA ALA A 109 -13.56 0.46 7.64
C ALA A 109 -15.07 0.16 7.72
N ALA A 110 -15.57 -0.74 6.85
CA ALA A 110 -16.99 -1.12 6.78
C ALA A 110 -17.37 -2.19 7.81
N SER A 111 -16.44 -3.08 8.15
CA SER A 111 -16.54 -3.89 9.37
C SER A 111 -15.93 -3.06 10.49
N ASP A 112 -16.62 -2.88 11.61
CA ASP A 112 -16.12 -2.17 12.81
C ASP A 112 -14.86 -2.84 13.45
N MET A 113 -14.21 -3.76 12.73
CA MET A 113 -12.77 -4.06 12.79
C MET A 113 -11.96 -2.89 12.19
N GLY A 114 -12.22 -1.70 12.70
CA GLY A 114 -11.57 -0.47 12.30
C GLY A 114 -10.07 -0.60 12.42
N THR A 115 -9.40 -0.68 11.27
CA THR A 115 -8.00 -0.31 11.05
C THR A 115 -6.97 -0.95 12.00
N VAL A 116 -6.01 -1.68 11.44
CA VAL A 116 -4.68 -1.76 12.05
C VAL A 116 -4.01 -0.36 11.92
N LYS A 117 -4.57 0.63 12.62
CA LYS A 117 -3.95 1.91 12.91
C LYS A 117 -3.10 1.64 14.15
N PHE A 118 -1.81 1.42 13.92
CA PHE A 118 -0.83 1.34 15.01
C PHE A 118 -0.84 2.60 15.89
N ASP A 119 -1.35 3.74 15.40
CA ASP A 119 -1.44 4.96 16.20
C ASP A 119 -2.81 5.21 16.86
N GLY A 120 -3.93 5.09 16.15
CA GLY A 120 -5.22 5.65 16.61
C GLY A 120 -5.87 4.94 17.82
N ALA A 121 -5.74 3.62 17.93
CA ALA A 121 -6.25 2.87 19.08
C ALA A 121 -5.31 2.98 20.30
N GLU A 122 -4.04 3.30 20.06
CA GLU A 122 -3.03 3.56 21.08
C GLU A 122 -3.24 4.96 21.68
N THR A 123 -3.42 5.98 20.83
CA THR A 123 -3.71 7.37 21.24
C THR A 123 -4.96 7.46 22.12
N LYS A 124 -6.06 6.81 21.74
CA LYS A 124 -7.31 6.88 22.52
C LYS A 124 -7.19 6.23 23.90
N ARG A 125 -6.33 5.21 24.06
CA ARG A 125 -6.06 4.55 25.36
C ARG A 125 -5.17 5.42 26.24
N THR A 126 -4.13 6.03 25.68
CA THR A 126 -3.25 6.94 26.42
C THR A 126 -3.94 8.24 26.80
N ASP A 127 -4.86 8.74 25.98
CA ASP A 127 -5.62 9.96 26.30
C ASP A 127 -6.52 9.78 27.53
N ALA A 128 -7.17 8.62 27.66
CA ALA A 128 -7.98 8.30 28.84
C ALA A 128 -7.13 8.25 30.12
N ILE A 129 -5.95 7.61 30.03
CA ILE A 129 -4.96 7.54 31.12
C ILE A 129 -4.49 8.95 31.50
N ALA A 130 -4.16 9.80 30.52
CA ALA A 130 -3.72 11.16 30.76
C ALA A 130 -4.79 12.03 31.43
N GLN A 131 -6.07 11.81 31.10
CA GLN A 131 -7.21 12.58 31.62
C GLN A 131 -7.72 12.10 32.98
N ALA A 132 -7.27 10.94 33.47
CA ALA A 132 -7.69 10.40 34.76
C ALA A 132 -7.43 11.40 35.90
N THR A 133 -8.47 11.69 36.69
CA THR A 133 -8.44 12.70 37.78
C THR A 133 -8.25 12.08 39.15
N SER A 134 -8.50 10.77 39.29
CA SER A 134 -8.30 10.01 40.51
C SER A 134 -7.46 8.75 40.25
N LEU A 135 -6.84 8.22 41.31
CA LEU A 135 -6.10 6.96 41.22
C LEU A 135 -7.00 5.79 40.87
N GLU A 136 -8.27 5.82 41.30
CA GLU A 136 -9.27 4.79 41.00
C GLU A 136 -9.72 4.82 39.54
N ASP A 137 -9.86 6.01 38.95
CA ASP A 137 -10.16 6.17 37.52
C ASP A 137 -8.96 5.73 36.67
N LEU A 138 -7.74 6.12 37.07
CA LEU A 138 -6.51 5.71 36.40
C LEU A 138 -6.37 4.18 36.35
N ASP A 139 -6.60 3.50 37.48
CA ASP A 139 -6.48 2.03 37.57
C ASP A 139 -7.50 1.33 36.66
N ARG A 140 -8.71 1.88 36.57
CA ARG A 140 -9.77 1.37 35.71
C ARG A 140 -9.41 1.50 34.22
N ASP A 141 -8.92 2.67 33.83
CA ASP A 141 -8.57 2.97 32.44
C ASP A 141 -7.32 2.19 31.99
N GLU A 142 -6.32 2.08 32.86
CA GLU A 142 -5.14 1.23 32.65
C GLU A 142 -5.55 -0.24 32.44
N GLN A 143 -6.40 -0.78 33.32
CA GLN A 143 -6.87 -2.16 33.20
C GLN A 143 -7.70 -2.38 31.93
N ALA A 144 -8.57 -1.44 31.57
CA ALA A 144 -9.36 -1.52 30.34
C ALA A 144 -8.45 -1.53 29.09
N ALA A 145 -7.45 -0.66 29.06
CA ALA A 145 -6.46 -0.59 27.99
C ALA A 145 -5.65 -1.89 27.86
N LEU A 146 -5.12 -2.41 28.96
CA LEU A 146 -4.34 -3.66 28.99
C LEU A 146 -5.18 -4.90 28.66
N LYS A 147 -6.47 -4.91 29.00
CA LYS A 147 -7.38 -6.00 28.63
C LYS A 147 -7.56 -6.07 27.11
N GLY A 148 -7.78 -4.93 26.46
CA GLY A 148 -7.93 -4.86 25.00
C GLY A 148 -6.67 -5.32 24.25
N ILE A 149 -5.47 -4.97 24.75
CA ILE A 149 -4.21 -5.42 24.14
C ILE A 149 -4.02 -6.94 24.31
N ARG A 150 -4.32 -7.49 25.50
CA ARG A 150 -4.25 -8.94 25.75
C ARG A 150 -5.24 -9.73 24.90
N GLU A 151 -6.42 -9.19 24.65
CA GLU A 151 -7.40 -9.81 23.76
C GLU A 151 -6.89 -9.82 22.30
N ALA A 152 -6.29 -8.73 21.84
CA ALA A 152 -5.64 -8.67 20.53
C ALA A 152 -4.46 -9.65 20.41
N GLN A 153 -3.65 -9.85 21.45
CA GLN A 153 -2.59 -10.87 21.45
C GLN A 153 -3.15 -12.28 21.27
N ARG A 154 -4.33 -12.58 21.84
CA ARG A 154 -4.98 -13.90 21.70
C ARG A 154 -5.52 -14.13 20.28
N THR A 155 -6.04 -13.09 19.63
CA THR A 155 -6.59 -13.22 18.26
C THR A 155 -5.50 -13.29 17.20
N VAL A 156 -4.43 -12.51 17.37
CA VAL A 156 -3.30 -12.44 16.42
C VAL A 156 -2.41 -13.68 16.50
N GLY A 157 -2.25 -14.28 17.68
CA GLY A 157 -1.34 -15.41 17.87
C GLY A 157 0.13 -15.03 17.64
N ASN A 158 0.99 -16.00 17.30
CA ASN A 158 2.43 -15.77 17.20
C ASN A 158 2.88 -15.32 15.80
N VAL A 159 2.29 -14.24 15.30
CA VAL A 159 2.65 -13.64 14.00
C VAL A 159 3.83 -12.67 14.20
N PRO A 160 5.00 -12.93 13.59
CA PRO A 160 6.16 -12.06 13.70
C PRO A 160 5.82 -10.63 13.22
N GLY A 161 6.09 -9.63 14.06
CA GLY A 161 5.78 -8.22 13.80
C GLY A 161 4.49 -7.74 14.48
N ALA A 162 3.41 -8.51 14.42
CA ALA A 162 2.17 -8.16 15.13
C ALA A 162 2.31 -8.38 16.65
N THR A 163 3.03 -9.43 17.07
CA THR A 163 3.38 -9.64 18.48
C THR A 163 4.28 -8.54 19.04
N ALA A 164 5.27 -8.10 18.27
CA ALA A 164 6.18 -7.02 18.66
C ALA A 164 5.44 -5.69 18.81
N GLY A 165 4.54 -5.36 17.88
CA GLY A 165 3.71 -4.15 17.97
C GLY A 165 2.81 -4.15 19.21
N LEU A 166 2.18 -5.29 19.53
CA LEU A 166 1.33 -5.42 20.72
C LEU A 166 2.14 -5.32 22.03
N ALA A 167 3.35 -5.88 22.07
CA ALA A 167 4.24 -5.75 23.23
C ALA A 167 4.70 -4.30 23.44
N ALA A 168 5.01 -3.58 22.35
CA ALA A 168 5.36 -2.17 22.41
C ALA A 168 4.18 -1.31 22.92
N ALA A 169 2.96 -1.55 22.42
CA ALA A 169 1.76 -0.87 22.88
C ALA A 169 1.48 -1.11 24.37
N GLU A 170 1.68 -2.34 24.85
CA GLU A 170 1.54 -2.68 26.27
C GLU A 170 2.54 -1.91 27.15
N ALA A 171 3.81 -1.87 26.74
CA ALA A 171 4.86 -1.17 27.47
C ALA A 171 4.57 0.33 27.57
N LYS A 172 4.08 0.95 26.49
CA LYS A 172 3.74 2.38 26.47
C LYS A 172 2.57 2.72 27.39
N VAL A 173 1.50 1.93 27.37
CA VAL A 173 0.34 2.11 28.28
C VAL A 173 0.78 2.09 29.74
N ARG A 174 1.65 1.13 30.11
CA ARG A 174 2.18 1.03 31.48
C ARG A 174 3.04 2.24 31.84
N ALA A 175 3.92 2.67 30.94
CA ALA A 175 4.79 3.83 31.17
C ALA A 175 3.97 5.13 31.38
N GLU A 176 2.95 5.35 30.56
CA GLU A 176 2.04 6.50 30.67
C GLU A 176 1.27 6.48 32.00
N ALA A 177 0.74 5.30 32.37
CA ALA A 177 0.00 5.12 33.62
C ALA A 177 0.88 5.35 34.85
N GLU A 178 2.14 4.90 34.83
CA GLU A 178 3.10 5.15 35.91
C GLU A 178 3.39 6.64 36.08
N GLN A 179 3.61 7.37 34.98
CA GLN A 179 3.82 8.82 35.02
C GLN A 179 2.60 9.54 35.60
N ARG A 180 1.39 9.19 35.14
CA ARG A 180 0.16 9.79 35.66
C ARG A 180 -0.07 9.45 37.12
N ARG A 181 0.19 8.22 37.53
CA ARG A 181 0.06 7.77 38.93
C ARG A 181 0.98 8.54 39.86
N ALA A 182 2.23 8.78 39.43
CA ALA A 182 3.18 9.60 40.18
C ALA A 182 2.68 11.04 40.35
N TYR A 183 2.15 11.64 39.27
CA TYR A 183 1.55 12.98 39.32
C TYR A 183 0.36 13.05 40.28
N LEU A 184 -0.61 12.13 40.17
CA LEU A 184 -1.79 12.12 41.04
C LEU A 184 -1.44 11.94 42.52
N ARG A 185 -0.43 11.11 42.83
CA ARG A 185 0.09 10.98 44.20
C ARG A 185 0.74 12.27 44.70
N ALA A 186 1.52 12.94 43.85
CA ALA A 186 2.13 14.23 44.20
C ALA A 186 1.07 15.30 44.46
N VAL A 187 0.02 15.36 43.62
CA VAL A 187 -1.14 16.25 43.81
C VAL A 187 -1.86 15.95 45.12
N ALA A 188 -2.12 14.68 45.44
CA ALA A 188 -2.76 14.30 46.69
C ALA A 188 -1.92 14.69 47.93
N ALA A 189 -0.59 14.52 47.85
CA ALA A 189 0.32 14.92 48.91
C ALA A 189 0.41 16.44 49.09
N ALA A 190 0.49 17.21 48.00
CA ALA A 190 0.49 18.68 48.03
C ALA A 190 -0.82 19.22 48.63
N LYS A 191 -1.96 18.65 48.23
CA LYS A 191 -3.28 18.98 48.78
C LYS A 191 -3.38 18.69 50.29
N ALA A 192 -2.79 17.60 50.76
CA ALA A 192 -2.74 17.27 52.18
C ALA A 192 -1.86 18.24 53.00
N LYS A 193 -0.82 18.82 52.39
CA LYS A 193 0.10 19.78 53.02
C LYS A 193 -0.29 21.26 52.84
N GLY A 194 -1.25 21.56 51.96
CA GLY A 194 -1.64 22.94 51.63
C GLY A 194 -0.63 23.68 50.74
N GLU A 195 0.24 22.94 50.04
CA GLU A 195 1.25 23.48 49.12
C GLU A 195 0.66 23.71 47.71
N PRO A 196 1.26 24.60 46.89
CA PRO A 196 0.83 24.79 45.51
C PRO A 196 0.97 23.49 44.70
N LEU A 197 0.04 23.28 43.76
CA LEU A 197 -0.03 22.08 42.92
C LEU A 197 1.24 21.95 42.04
N PRO A 198 1.76 20.72 41.84
CA PRO A 198 2.86 20.49 40.91
C PRO A 198 2.44 20.87 39.47
N PRO A 199 3.39 21.41 38.67
CA PRO A 199 3.13 21.84 37.30
C PRO A 199 2.77 20.69 36.35
#